data_AF-A0AAF0V2F5-F1
#
_entry.id   AF-A0AAF0V2F5-F1
#
_cell.length_a   1.000
_cell.length_b   1.000
_cell.length_c   1.000
_cell.angle_alpha   90.00
_cell.angle_beta   90.00
_cell.angle_gamma   90.00
#
_symmetry.space_group_name_H-M   'P 1'
#
loop_
_entity.id
_entity.type
_entity.pdbx_description
1 polymer ?
#
loop_
_entity_poly.entity_id
_entity_poly.type
_entity_poly.pdbx_seq_one_letter_code
_entity_poly.pdbx_strand_id
1 'polypeptide(L)' 'MINMNFITGFPRSHRQHDLIWVIVDPMTKSSYFLSVKTTYSAEDYAKLYIQEIVRLH' A
#
# COMPACT_ATOMS: atom_id res chain seq x y z
N MET A 1 -16.11 4.62 -2.41
CA MET A 1 -14.91 5.40 -2.83
C MET A 1 -13.77 4.93 -1.95
N ILE A 2 -12.76 4.28 -2.54
CA ILE A 2 -11.57 3.82 -1.81
C ILE A 2 -10.61 5.00 -1.72
N ASN A 3 -10.09 5.29 -0.52
CA ASN A 3 -9.08 6.32 -0.31
C ASN A 3 -7.70 5.66 -0.24
N MET A 4 -6.73 6.22 -0.96
CA MET A 4 -5.36 5.72 -1.02
C MET A 4 -4.42 6.87 -0.66
N ASN A 5 -3.53 6.64 0.31
CA ASN A 5 -2.57 7.64 0.75
C ASN A 5 -1.20 7.02 0.99
N PHE A 6 -0.14 7.80 0.82
CA PHE A 6 1.24 7.38 1.07
C PHE A 6 1.82 8.15 2.25
N ILE A 7 2.36 7.42 3.22
CA ILE A 7 3.13 8.00 4.32
C ILE A 7 4.61 7.79 4.00
N THR A 8 5.33 8.90 3.89
CA THR A 8 6.74 8.95 3.50
C THR A 8 7.61 9.40 4.66
N GLY A 9 8.93 9.20 4.57
CA GLY A 9 9.88 9.73 5.55
C GLY A 9 10.32 8.73 6.62
N PHE A 10 10.11 7.43 6.37
CA PHE A 10 10.64 6.38 7.24
C PHE A 10 12.12 6.15 6.96
N PRO A 11 12.93 5.86 7.99
CA PRO A 11 14.27 5.31 7.78
C PRO A 11 14.14 4.00 7.00
N ARG A 12 14.98 3.81 5.97
CA ARG A 12 14.95 2.60 5.14
C ARG A 12 15.08 1.36 6.03
N SER A 13 14.07 0.49 5.98
CA SER A 13 14.11 -0.80 6.66
C SER A 13 15.17 -1.72 6.04
N HIS A 14 15.50 -2.82 6.71
CA HIS A 14 16.44 -3.83 6.19
C HIS A 14 15.97 -4.48 4.87
N ARG A 15 14.67 -4.39 4.57
CA ARG A 15 14.07 -4.83 3.30
C ARG A 15 13.95 -3.69 2.27
N GLN A 16 14.51 -2.52 2.57
CA GLN A 16 14.49 -1.29 1.77
C GLN A 16 13.09 -0.65 1.60
N HIS A 17 12.11 -1.03 2.40
CA HIS A 17 10.87 -0.26 2.47
C HIS A 17 11.11 1.02 3.25
N ASP A 18 10.68 2.13 2.67
CA ASP A 18 10.82 3.50 3.17
C ASP A 18 9.49 4.26 3.17
N LEU A 19 8.41 3.60 2.72
CA LEU A 19 7.06 4.14 2.62
C LEU A 19 6.04 3.16 3.17
N ILE A 20 4.92 3.70 3.63
CA ILE A 20 3.71 2.94 3.94
C ILE A 20 2.60 3.42 3.01
N TRP A 21 2.03 2.49 2.25
CA TRP A 21 0.83 2.73 1.45
C TRP A 21 -0.39 2.35 2.27
N VAL A 22 -1.28 3.30 2.50
CA VAL A 22 -2.50 3.15 3.27
C VAL A 22 -3.68 3.14 2.31
N ILE A 23 -4.46 2.06 2.33
CA ILE A 23 -5.68 1.92 1.55
C ILE A 23 -6.84 1.81 2.54
N VAL A 24 -7.75 2.78 2.51
CA VAL A 24 -8.92 2.83 3.38
C VAL A 24 -10.15 2.62 2.53
N ASP A 25 -10.93 1.60 2.89
CA ASP A 25 -12.25 1.39 2.34
C ASP A 25 -13.31 1.71 3.40
N PRO A 26 -14.00 2.87 3.28
CA PRO A 26 -15.08 3.25 4.19
C PRO A 26 -16.26 2.27 4.19
N MET A 27 -16.47 1.53 3.10
CA MET A 27 -17.61 0.63 2.95
C MET A 27 -17.45 -0.61 3.81
N THR A 28 -16.26 -1.23 3.79
CA THR A 28 -15.91 -2.37 4.64
C THR A 28 -15.34 -1.95 6.00
N LYS A 29 -15.26 -0.64 6.27
CA LYS A 29 -14.60 -0.04 7.46
C LYS A 29 -13.19 -0.60 7.70
N SER A 30 -12.51 -1.02 6.63
CA SER A 30 -11.21 -1.68 6.70
C SER A 30 -10.10 -0.74 6.24
N SER A 31 -8.94 -0.86 6.87
CA SER A 31 -7.72 -0.15 6.49
C SER A 31 -6.59 -1.14 6.29
N TYR A 32 -5.93 -1.05 5.15
CA TYR A 32 -4.80 -1.88 4.78
C TYR A 32 -3.53 -1.04 4.79
N PHE A 33 -2.51 -1.53 5.47
CA PHE A 33 -1.20 -0.89 5.58
C PHE A 33 -0.17 -1.77 4.87
N LEU A 34 0.30 -1.31 3.72
CA LEU A 34 1.28 -2.03 2.91
C LEU A 34 2.64 -1.32 3.03
N SER A 35 3.66 -2.08 3.43
CA SER A 35 5.04 -1.59 3.41
C SER A 35 5.56 -1.63 1.97
N VAL A 36 5.90 -0.47 1.42
CA VAL A 36 6.31 -0.32 0.01
C VAL A 36 7.62 0.44 -0.10
N LYS A 37 8.23 0.41 -1.29
CA LYS A 37 9.47 1.14 -1.59
C LYS A 37 9.15 2.33 -2.48
N THR A 38 9.85 3.45 -2.28
CA THR A 38 9.86 4.60 -3.21
C THR A 38 10.19 4.20 -4.65
N THR A 39 10.96 3.13 -4.83
CA THR A 39 11.42 2.66 -6.14
C THR A 39 10.41 1.76 -6.87
N TYR A 40 9.25 1.44 -6.27
CA TYR A 40 8.23 0.65 -6.94
C TYR A 40 7.63 1.38 -8.15
N SER A 41 7.48 0.64 -9.24
CA SER A 41 6.78 1.14 -10.43
C SER A 41 5.27 1.10 -10.23
N ALA A 42 4.52 1.80 -11.08
CA ALA A 42 3.06 1.73 -11.08
C ALA A 42 2.53 0.29 -11.26
N GLU A 43 3.26 -0.55 -12.02
CA GLU A 43 2.90 -1.96 -12.21
C GLU A 43 3.07 -2.77 -10.92
N ASP A 44 4.13 -2.51 -10.14
CA ASP A 44 4.35 -3.16 -8.85
C ASP A 44 3.24 -2.81 -7.85
N TYR A 45 2.84 -1.54 -7.81
CA TYR A 45 1.69 -1.10 -7.00
C TYR A 45 0.38 -1.76 -7.44
N ALA A 46 0.13 -1.88 -8.74
CA ALA A 46 -1.06 -2.53 -9.27
C ALA A 46 -1.10 -4.03 -8.91
N LYS A 47 0.04 -4.73 -9.03
CA LYS A 47 0.16 -6.14 -8.63
C LYS A 47 -0.12 -6.33 -7.15
N LEU A 48 0.48 -5.50 -6.29
CA LEU A 48 0.24 -5.53 -4.85
C LEU A 48 -1.23 -5.26 -4.50
N TYR A 49 -1.85 -4.28 -5.17
CA TYR A 49 -3.27 -3.97 -4.97
C TYR A 49 -4.16 -5.17 -5.31
N ILE A 50 -3.92 -5.83 -6.44
CA ILE A 50 -4.70 -7.00 -6.85
C ILE A 50 -4.48 -8.17 -5.86
N GLN A 51 -3.24 -8.41 -5.46
CA GLN A 51 -2.89 -9.51 -4.57
C GLN A 51 -3.48 -9.36 -3.16
N GLU A 52 -3.50 -8.16 -2.61
CA GLU A 52 -3.93 -7.91 -1.23
C GLU A 52 -5.39 -7.47 -1.14
N ILE A 53 -5.85 -6.59 -2.04
CA ILE A 53 -7.19 -6.01 -1.94
C ILE A 53 -8.21 -6.79 -2.75
N VAL A 54 -7.92 -7.05 -4.04
CA VAL A 54 -8.86 -7.76 -4.93
C VAL A 54 -9.00 -9.23 -4.51
N ARG A 55 -7.94 -9.87 -3.98
CA ARG A 55 -8.05 -11.24 -3.48
C ARG A 55 -8.95 -11.39 -2.24
N LEU A 56 -9.13 -10.32 -1.46
CA LEU A 56 -9.95 -10.33 -0.24
C LEU A 56 -11.43 -10.03 -0.50
N HIS A 57 -11.80 -9.70 -1.74
CA HIS A 57 -13.18 -9.51 -2.21
C HIS A 57 -13.54 -10.57 -3.26
#